data_AF-E7FWR2-F1
#
_entry.id   AF-E7FWR2-F1
#
_cell.length_a   1.000
_cell.length_b   1.000
_cell.length_c   1.000
_cell.angle_alpha   90.00
_cell.angle_beta   90.00
_cell.angle_gamma   90.00
#
_symmetry.space_group_name_H-M   'P 1'
#
loop_
_entity.id
_entity.type
_entity.pdbx_description
1 polymer ?
#
loop_
_entity_poly.entity_id
_entity_poly.type
_entity_poly.pdbx_seq_one_letter_code
_entity_poly.pdbx_strand_id
1 'polypeptide(L)'
;MLQERINRVINNHQMSCEHRSHYLYILKGFNVVLDRFTVPVDNLDVNRIEEQKNFYIKYEEAMTLGDGIIERLKDNKYDMWVVEFNLFEGGYLAKRVLTDYLDSTPLDDLFLVTYPELTWVESHKSIAIFNTDNPLKGIADDSLDNRARLELFKNMK
;
A
#
# COMPACT_ATOMS: atom_id res chain seq x y z
N MET A 1 -16.98 5.29 -0.08
CA MET A 1 -16.32 5.45 1.25
C MET A 1 -14.86 5.00 1.22
N LEU A 2 -14.53 3.75 0.83
CA LEU A 2 -13.13 3.30 0.82
C LEU A 2 -12.33 3.92 -0.34
N GLN A 3 -12.91 3.99 -1.54
CA GLN A 3 -12.29 4.69 -2.68
C GLN A 3 -11.92 6.14 -2.35
N GLU A 4 -12.87 6.88 -1.74
CA GLU A 4 -12.67 8.27 -1.34
C GLU A 4 -11.59 8.41 -0.27
N ARG A 5 -11.52 7.46 0.67
CA ARG A 5 -10.47 7.43 1.71
C ARG A 5 -9.09 7.23 1.09
N ILE A 6 -8.93 6.26 0.19
CA ILE A 6 -7.67 6.01 -0.54
C ILE A 6 -7.26 7.27 -1.31
N ASN A 7 -8.20 7.84 -2.07
CA ASN A 7 -7.95 9.06 -2.83
C ASN A 7 -7.54 10.22 -1.92
N ARG A 8 -8.25 10.44 -0.82
CA ARG A 8 -7.96 11.52 0.13
C ARG A 8 -6.60 11.37 0.76
N VAL A 9 -6.21 10.17 1.20
CA VAL A 9 -4.91 9.94 1.83
C VAL A 9 -3.76 10.25 0.86
N ILE A 10 -3.82 9.69 -0.35
CA ILE A 10 -2.76 9.88 -1.34
C ILE A 10 -2.74 11.32 -1.87
N ASN A 11 -3.90 11.91 -2.18
CA ASN A 11 -3.96 13.30 -2.67
C ASN A 11 -3.54 14.31 -1.59
N ASN A 12 -3.90 14.08 -0.33
CA ASN A 12 -3.47 14.97 0.75
C ASN A 12 -1.95 14.96 0.88
N HIS A 13 -1.31 13.79 0.77
CA HIS A 13 0.14 13.69 0.78
C HIS A 13 0.77 14.44 -0.40
N GLN A 14 0.23 14.27 -1.62
CA GLN A 14 0.68 15.01 -2.81
C GLN A 14 0.55 16.54 -2.67
N MET A 15 -0.43 17.02 -1.90
CA MET A 15 -0.73 18.44 -1.73
C MET A 15 -0.01 19.07 -0.53
N SER A 16 0.30 18.30 0.52
CA SER A 16 0.99 18.79 1.72
C SER A 16 2.48 18.98 1.51
N CYS A 17 3.06 18.28 0.54
CA CYS A 17 4.46 18.40 0.20
C CYS A 17 4.60 19.44 -0.92
N GLU A 18 5.51 20.39 -0.77
CA GLU A 18 5.70 21.55 -1.67
C GLU A 18 6.13 21.18 -3.11
N HIS A 19 6.24 19.88 -3.41
CA HIS A 19 6.44 19.29 -4.73
C HIS A 19 5.26 18.37 -5.07
N ARG A 20 4.54 18.64 -6.15
CA ARG A 20 3.34 17.87 -6.55
C ARG A 20 3.65 16.60 -7.35
N SER A 21 4.93 16.30 -7.56
CA SER A 21 5.42 15.24 -8.44
C SER A 21 6.63 14.51 -7.82
N HIS A 22 7.05 13.39 -8.42
CA HIS A 22 8.18 12.55 -8.02
C HIS A 22 7.91 11.63 -6.83
N TYR A 23 6.67 11.26 -6.57
CA TYR A 23 6.37 10.23 -5.57
C TYR A 23 6.34 8.84 -6.20
N LEU A 24 6.98 7.88 -5.54
CA LEU A 24 6.70 6.47 -5.75
C LEU A 24 5.95 5.93 -4.53
N TYR A 25 4.66 5.66 -4.71
CA TYR A 25 3.81 5.06 -3.68
C TYR A 25 3.91 3.53 -3.72
N ILE A 26 4.51 2.95 -2.70
CA ILE A 26 4.67 1.50 -2.55
C ILE A 26 3.48 0.97 -1.76
N LEU A 27 2.58 0.27 -2.43
CA LEU A 27 1.28 -0.10 -1.89
C LEU A 27 1.35 -1.43 -1.11
N LYS A 28 1.38 -1.35 0.22
CA LYS A 28 1.47 -2.50 1.14
C LYS A 28 0.10 -3.00 1.54
N GLY A 29 -0.20 -4.27 1.23
CA GLY A 29 -1.51 -4.88 1.47
C GLY A 29 -2.59 -4.55 0.44
N PHE A 30 -2.19 -4.06 -0.75
CA PHE A 30 -3.12 -3.66 -1.80
C PHE A 30 -3.42 -4.76 -2.84
N ASN A 31 -2.84 -5.95 -2.69
CA ASN A 31 -2.96 -7.05 -3.64
C ASN A 31 -4.41 -7.43 -3.94
N VAL A 32 -5.24 -7.52 -2.89
CA VAL A 32 -6.70 -7.77 -3.00
C VAL A 32 -7.48 -6.47 -3.17
N VAL A 33 -6.99 -5.35 -2.63
CA VAL A 33 -7.68 -4.04 -2.67
C VAL A 33 -7.81 -3.54 -4.11
N LEU A 34 -6.76 -3.69 -4.91
CA LEU A 34 -6.72 -3.20 -6.30
C LEU A 34 -7.63 -3.97 -7.27
N ASP A 35 -8.25 -5.07 -6.84
CA ASP A 35 -9.30 -5.74 -7.63
C ASP A 35 -10.60 -4.94 -7.67
N ARG A 36 -10.79 -4.05 -6.67
CA ARG A 36 -12.06 -3.37 -6.41
C ARG A 36 -11.92 -1.85 -6.38
N PHE A 37 -10.74 -1.36 -6.01
CA PHE A 37 -10.47 0.05 -5.82
C PHE A 37 -9.24 0.48 -6.61
N THR A 38 -9.20 1.75 -7.00
CA THR A 38 -8.04 2.33 -7.68
C THR A 38 -7.28 3.26 -6.75
N VAL A 39 -6.03 3.56 -7.12
CA VAL A 39 -5.25 4.64 -6.51
C VAL A 39 -5.16 5.82 -7.49
N PRO A 40 -5.06 7.07 -7.02
CA PRO A 40 -5.08 8.27 -7.88
C PRO A 40 -3.71 8.58 -8.51
N VAL A 41 -2.94 7.54 -8.86
CA VAL A 41 -1.62 7.62 -9.47
C VAL A 41 -1.44 6.47 -10.46
N ASP A 42 -0.57 6.64 -11.44
CA ASP A 42 -0.32 5.62 -12.46
C ASP A 42 0.55 4.49 -11.92
N ASN A 43 0.40 3.28 -12.45
CA ASN A 43 1.36 2.20 -12.16
C ASN A 43 2.75 2.59 -12.69
N LEU A 44 3.81 2.19 -11.98
CA LEU A 44 5.19 2.47 -12.36
C LEU A 44 5.45 1.99 -13.79
N ASP A 45 5.77 2.95 -14.65
CA ASP A 45 6.28 2.70 -15.99
C ASP A 45 7.77 3.07 -16.01
N VAL A 46 8.61 2.04 -16.06
CA VAL A 46 10.07 2.17 -16.04
C VAL A 46 10.64 2.96 -17.22
N ASN A 47 9.87 3.14 -18.30
CA ASN A 47 10.27 3.95 -19.45
C ASN A 47 9.92 5.43 -19.29
N ARG A 48 9.18 5.78 -18.24
CA ARG A 48 8.66 7.12 -17.97
C ARG A 48 9.13 7.67 -16.63
N ILE A 49 10.17 7.07 -16.04
CA ILE A 49 10.77 7.53 -14.79
C ILE A 49 11.25 8.98 -14.95
N GLU A 50 11.88 9.28 -16.09
CA GLU A 50 12.42 10.59 -16.45
C GLU A 50 11.33 11.67 -16.63
N GLU A 51 10.07 11.28 -16.89
CA GLU A 51 8.95 12.22 -16.96
C GLU A 51 8.57 12.79 -15.59
N GLN A 52 9.13 12.25 -14.50
CA GLN A 52 9.08 12.92 -13.22
C GLN A 52 7.62 13.17 -12.77
N LYS A 53 6.79 12.13 -12.87
CA LYS A 53 5.40 12.13 -12.40
C LYS A 53 5.24 11.24 -11.16
N ASN A 54 4.02 11.13 -10.63
CA ASN A 54 3.75 10.24 -9.50
C ASN A 54 3.38 8.84 -10.00
N PHE A 55 3.94 7.83 -9.36
CA PHE A 55 3.68 6.43 -9.65
C PHE A 55 3.28 5.65 -8.40
N TYR A 56 2.69 4.48 -8.60
CA TYR A 56 2.60 3.44 -7.59
C TYR A 56 3.23 2.14 -8.07
N ILE A 57 3.61 1.29 -7.12
CA ILE A 57 3.99 -0.10 -7.33
C ILE A 57 3.43 -0.93 -6.18
N LYS A 58 3.07 -2.20 -6.41
CA LYS A 58 2.67 -3.07 -5.28
C LYS A 58 3.88 -3.45 -4.45
N TYR A 59 3.70 -3.65 -3.15
CA TYR A 59 4.80 -4.06 -2.28
C TYR A 59 5.44 -5.37 -2.74
N GLU A 60 4.64 -6.32 -3.23
CA GLU A 60 5.13 -7.58 -3.81
C GLU A 60 6.06 -7.38 -5.01
N GLU A 61 5.76 -6.39 -5.85
CA GLU A 61 6.59 -6.06 -7.02
C GLU A 61 7.86 -5.32 -6.58
N ALA A 62 7.74 -4.47 -5.55
CA ALA A 62 8.86 -3.73 -4.95
C ALA A 62 9.90 -4.65 -4.26
N MET A 63 9.48 -5.76 -3.65
CA MET A 63 10.39 -6.75 -3.06
C MET A 63 11.33 -7.38 -4.09
N THR A 64 10.89 -7.46 -5.35
CA THR A 64 11.64 -8.08 -6.45
C THR A 64 12.17 -7.05 -7.46
N LEU A 65 12.09 -5.76 -7.15
CA LEU A 65 12.49 -4.70 -8.06
C LEU A 65 14.01 -4.72 -8.26
N GLY A 66 14.47 -4.78 -9.50
CA GLY A 66 15.91 -4.87 -9.79
C GLY A 66 16.67 -3.60 -9.41
N ASP A 67 17.91 -3.77 -8.93
CA ASP A 67 18.79 -2.68 -8.48
C ASP A 67 18.95 -1.55 -9.50
N GLY A 68 19.03 -1.88 -10.80
CA GLY A 68 19.13 -0.88 -11.86
C GLY A 68 17.90 0.04 -11.98
N ILE A 69 16.69 -0.45 -11.63
CA ILE A 69 15.48 0.38 -11.59
C ILE A 69 15.48 1.25 -10.33
N ILE A 70 15.90 0.67 -9.19
CA ILE A 70 16.01 1.39 -7.92
C ILE A 70 16.97 2.58 -8.06
N GLU A 71 18.14 2.37 -8.65
CA GLU A 71 19.10 3.45 -8.88
C GLU A 71 18.55 4.51 -9.86
N ARG A 72 17.85 4.11 -10.93
CA ARG A 72 17.17 5.08 -11.83
C ARG A 72 16.13 5.92 -11.10
N LEU A 73 15.37 5.36 -10.16
CA LEU A 73 14.41 6.10 -9.34
C LEU A 73 15.12 7.13 -8.44
N LYS A 74 16.25 6.73 -7.81
CA LYS A 74 17.06 7.63 -6.98
C LYS A 74 17.69 8.76 -7.79
N ASP A 75 18.26 8.44 -8.96
CA ASP A 75 18.87 9.42 -9.87
C ASP A 75 17.87 10.46 -10.36
N ASN A 76 16.61 10.05 -10.55
CA ASN A 76 15.49 10.94 -10.91
C ASN A 76 14.80 11.57 -9.70
N LYS A 77 15.36 11.42 -8.49
CA LYS A 77 14.89 12.03 -7.24
C LYS A 77 13.45 11.67 -6.87
N TYR A 78 13.07 10.42 -7.09
CA TYR A 78 11.79 9.92 -6.57
C TYR A 78 11.83 9.84 -5.05
N ASP A 79 10.82 10.43 -4.40
CA ASP A 79 10.56 10.27 -2.99
C ASP A 79 9.61 9.08 -2.77
N MET A 80 10.11 8.07 -2.07
CA MET A 80 9.48 6.77 -1.94
C MET A 80 8.69 6.71 -0.63
N TRP A 81 7.40 6.35 -0.73
CA TRP A 81 6.49 6.30 0.40
C TRP A 81 5.73 4.99 0.43
N VAL A 82 5.71 4.33 1.58
CA VAL A 82 4.91 3.12 1.78
C VAL A 82 3.49 3.50 2.15
N VAL A 83 2.51 3.12 1.35
CA VAL A 83 1.09 3.30 1.66
C VAL A 83 0.54 2.00 2.22
N GLU A 84 0.12 2.01 3.48
CA GLU A 84 -0.30 0.83 4.22
C GLU A 84 -1.82 0.69 4.25
N PHE A 85 -2.33 -0.41 3.70
CA PHE A 85 -3.71 -0.83 3.91
C PHE A 85 -3.86 -1.55 5.26
N ASN A 86 -3.76 -0.78 6.35
CA ASN A 86 -3.68 -1.24 7.73
C ASN A 86 -5.03 -1.58 8.38
N LEU A 87 -5.97 -2.19 7.64
CA LEU A 87 -7.29 -2.55 8.19
C LEU A 87 -7.21 -3.77 9.13
N PHE A 88 -6.39 -4.75 8.78
CA PHE A 88 -6.28 -6.04 9.46
C PHE A 88 -5.26 -6.00 10.60
N GLU A 89 -5.51 -6.81 11.61
CA GLU A 89 -4.63 -6.96 12.76
C GLU A 89 -3.49 -7.93 12.43
N GLY A 90 -2.25 -7.51 12.64
CA GLY A 90 -1.07 -8.38 12.54
C GLY A 90 -0.62 -8.75 11.13
N GLY A 91 -1.27 -8.24 10.07
CA GLY A 91 -0.82 -8.50 8.70
C GLY A 91 -1.72 -7.85 7.64
N TYR A 92 -1.55 -8.29 6.39
CA TYR A 92 -2.20 -7.73 5.21
C TYR A 92 -2.85 -8.82 4.37
N LEU A 93 -3.91 -8.50 3.63
CA LEU A 93 -4.58 -9.48 2.77
C LEU A 93 -3.77 -9.80 1.50
N ALA A 94 -3.62 -11.09 1.22
CA ALA A 94 -3.08 -11.62 -0.02
C ALA A 94 -3.96 -12.75 -0.58
N LYS A 95 -3.98 -12.90 -1.91
CA LYS A 95 -4.71 -13.99 -2.60
C LYS A 95 -3.99 -15.34 -2.55
N ARG A 96 -2.67 -15.30 -2.43
CA ARG A 96 -1.79 -16.45 -2.48
C ARG A 96 -0.58 -16.19 -1.60
N VAL A 97 -0.01 -17.27 -1.07
CA VAL A 97 1.26 -17.22 -0.34
C VAL A 97 2.40 -17.13 -1.35
N LEU A 98 3.25 -16.13 -1.19
CA LEU A 98 4.52 -16.01 -1.92
C LEU A 98 5.65 -16.50 -1.01
N THR A 99 6.74 -16.98 -1.62
CA THR A 99 7.94 -17.45 -0.90
C THR A 99 8.60 -16.36 -0.06
N ASP A 100 8.43 -15.10 -0.46
CA ASP A 100 9.11 -13.96 0.14
C ASP A 100 8.35 -13.36 1.33
N TYR A 101 7.17 -13.89 1.69
CA TYR A 101 6.46 -13.48 2.90
C TYR A 101 7.14 -14.02 4.15
N LEU A 102 7.13 -13.24 5.24
CA LEU A 102 7.70 -13.65 6.52
C LEU A 102 6.79 -14.63 7.26
N ASP A 103 5.48 -14.40 7.19
CA ASP A 103 4.45 -15.25 7.76
C ASP A 103 3.19 -15.23 6.89
N SER A 104 2.40 -16.29 6.96
CA SER A 104 1.10 -16.40 6.30
C SER A 104 0.12 -17.23 7.13
N THR A 105 -0.99 -16.62 7.51
CA THR A 105 -2.10 -17.28 8.20
C THR A 105 -3.33 -17.35 7.28
N PRO A 106 -3.96 -18.51 7.08
CA PRO A 106 -5.19 -18.60 6.29
C PRO A 106 -6.33 -17.74 6.88
N LEU A 107 -7.06 -17.05 6.02
CA LEU A 107 -8.24 -16.26 6.37
C LEU A 107 -9.33 -16.49 5.31
N ASP A 108 -10.17 -17.49 5.56
CA ASP A 108 -11.18 -18.02 4.63
C ASP A 108 -10.58 -18.39 3.26
N ASP A 109 -10.92 -17.68 2.18
CA ASP A 109 -10.40 -17.89 0.82
C ASP A 109 -9.12 -17.08 0.52
N LEU A 110 -8.63 -16.33 1.49
CA LEU A 110 -7.45 -15.46 1.41
C LEU A 110 -6.41 -15.83 2.46
N PHE A 111 -5.35 -15.04 2.53
CA PHE A 111 -4.29 -15.16 3.52
C PHE A 111 -4.04 -13.79 4.17
N LEU A 112 -3.77 -13.82 5.46
CA LEU A 112 -3.16 -12.72 6.18
C LEU A 112 -1.64 -12.93 6.18
N VAL A 113 -0.89 -12.00 5.60
CA VAL A 113 0.55 -12.13 5.38
C VAL A 113 1.33 -10.96 5.97
N THR A 114 2.59 -11.19 6.29
CA THR A 114 3.54 -10.15 6.66
C THR A 114 4.69 -10.08 5.66
N TYR A 115 5.18 -8.87 5.41
CA TYR A 115 6.21 -8.61 4.41
C TYR A 115 7.56 -8.35 5.08
N PRO A 116 8.68 -8.77 4.46
CA PRO A 116 10.01 -8.28 4.82
C PRO A 116 10.11 -6.77 4.56
N GLU A 117 11.02 -6.11 5.28
CA GLU A 117 11.30 -4.69 5.05
C GLU A 117 12.02 -4.49 3.70
N LEU A 118 11.67 -3.41 2.98
CA LEU A 118 12.42 -2.98 1.80
C LEU A 118 13.65 -2.20 2.24
N THR A 119 14.84 -2.78 2.05
CA THR A 119 16.12 -2.19 2.48
C THR A 119 16.48 -0.89 1.75
N TRP A 120 15.83 -0.61 0.63
CA TRP A 120 16.07 0.56 -0.21
C TRP A 120 15.04 1.67 -0.02
N VAL A 121 14.11 1.51 0.93
CA VAL A 121 13.07 2.51 1.28
C VAL A 121 13.24 2.88 2.75
N GLU A 122 13.10 4.17 3.05
CA GLU A 122 13.19 4.64 4.43
C GLU A 122 11.97 4.19 5.24
N SER A 123 12.20 3.47 6.35
CA SER A 123 11.13 2.87 7.16
C SER A 123 10.17 3.88 7.78
N HIS A 124 10.59 5.13 7.99
CA HIS A 124 9.77 6.20 8.56
C HIS A 124 8.86 6.89 7.53
N LYS A 125 9.03 6.62 6.23
CA LYS A 125 8.19 7.18 5.16
C LYS A 125 7.01 6.26 4.88
N SER A 126 6.07 6.23 5.81
CA SER A 126 4.85 5.45 5.68
C SER A 126 3.59 6.30 5.88
N ILE A 127 2.51 5.91 5.20
CA ILE A 127 1.20 6.56 5.29
C ILE A 127 0.14 5.47 5.43
N ALA A 128 -0.62 5.53 6.50
CA ALA A 128 -1.70 4.58 6.76
C ALA A 128 -3.01 5.04 6.12
N ILE A 129 -3.74 4.12 5.46
CA ILE A 129 -5.08 4.40 4.91
C ILE A 129 -6.10 4.61 6.03
N PHE A 130 -5.96 3.84 7.11
CA PHE A 130 -6.78 3.92 8.31
C PHE A 130 -5.97 4.50 9.47
N ASN A 131 -6.66 4.90 10.54
CA ASN A 131 -5.97 5.43 11.72
C ASN A 131 -5.05 4.35 12.33
N THR A 132 -3.84 4.75 12.71
CA THR A 132 -2.80 3.85 13.21
C THR A 132 -3.11 3.27 14.58
N ASP A 133 -3.80 4.03 15.45
CA ASP A 133 -4.15 3.60 16.81
C ASP A 133 -5.38 2.69 16.80
N ASN A 134 -6.35 3.00 15.93
CA ASN A 134 -7.55 2.19 15.73
C ASN A 134 -8.02 2.27 14.26
N PRO A 135 -7.70 1.27 13.43
CA PRO A 135 -8.12 1.23 12.03
C PRO A 135 -9.64 1.26 11.81
N LEU A 136 -10.42 0.80 12.79
CA LEU A 136 -11.89 0.72 12.72
C LEU A 136 -12.58 2.01 13.18
N LYS A 137 -11.83 3.02 13.64
CA LYS A 137 -12.39 4.29 14.14
C LYS A 137 -13.25 4.97 13.07
N GLY A 138 -14.53 5.14 13.38
CA GLY A 138 -15.53 5.72 12.46
C GLY A 138 -16.00 4.75 11.37
N ILE A 139 -15.77 3.44 11.54
CA ILE A 139 -16.22 2.37 10.65
C ILE A 139 -17.02 1.33 11.44
N ALA A 140 -16.52 0.93 12.61
CA ALA A 140 -17.21 0.04 13.53
C ALA A 140 -17.04 0.53 14.98
N ASP A 141 -18.08 0.36 15.79
CA ASP A 141 -18.08 0.76 17.20
C ASP A 141 -17.47 -0.32 18.11
N ASP A 142 -17.52 -1.59 17.68
CA ASP A 142 -16.99 -2.74 18.40
C ASP A 142 -15.62 -3.19 17.86
N SER A 143 -14.85 -3.86 18.71
CA SER A 143 -13.64 -4.58 18.29
C SER A 143 -14.02 -5.73 17.36
N LEU A 144 -13.49 -5.72 16.14
CA LEU A 144 -13.69 -6.79 15.17
C LEU A 144 -12.42 -7.62 15.02
N ASP A 145 -12.57 -8.95 14.97
CA ASP A 145 -11.50 -9.86 14.56
C ASP A 145 -11.23 -9.79 13.05
N ASN A 146 -10.19 -10.46 12.57
CA ASN A 146 -9.81 -10.43 11.16
C ASN A 146 -10.87 -11.04 10.21
N ARG A 147 -11.70 -11.98 10.68
CA ARG A 147 -12.77 -12.55 9.84
C ARG A 147 -13.91 -11.54 9.68
N ALA A 148 -14.32 -10.89 10.77
CA ALA A 148 -15.31 -9.82 10.73
C ALA A 148 -14.80 -8.61 9.92
N ARG A 149 -13.51 -8.28 10.00
CA ARG A 149 -12.87 -7.25 9.15
C ARG A 149 -12.87 -7.61 7.67
N LEU A 150 -12.71 -8.90 7.35
CA LEU A 150 -12.79 -9.37 5.97
C LEU A 150 -14.21 -9.17 5.42
N GLU A 151 -15.24 -9.54 6.18
CA GLU A 151 -16.64 -9.31 5.79
C GLU A 151 -16.95 -7.83 5.66
N LEU A 152 -16.45 -7.01 6.59
CA LEU A 152 -16.54 -5.56 6.50
C LEU A 152 -15.90 -5.04 5.20
N PHE A 153 -14.67 -5.45 4.89
CA PHE A 153 -13.96 -5.08 3.67
C PHE A 153 -14.73 -5.49 2.41
N LYS A 154 -15.26 -6.71 2.36
CA LYS A 154 -16.10 -7.19 1.25
C LYS A 154 -17.32 -6.28 1.02
N ASN A 155 -17.89 -5.72 2.09
CA ASN A 155 -19.05 -4.83 2.03
C ASN A 155 -18.73 -3.33 1.84
N MET A 156 -17.46 -2.92 1.95
CA MET A 156 -17.06 -1.53 1.70
C MET A 156 -17.32 -1.12 0.24
N LYS A 157 -17.86 0.10 0.06
CA LYS A 157 -18.03 0.77 -1.24
C LYS A 157 -17.06 1.94 -1.37
#